data_AF-A0A967HLE3-F1
#
_entry.id   AF-A0A967HLE3-F1
#
_cell.length_a   1.000
_cell.length_b   1.000
_cell.length_c   1.000
_cell.angle_alpha   90.00
_cell.angle_beta   90.00
_cell.angle_gamma   90.00
#
_symmetry.space_group_name_H-M   'P 1'
#
loop_
_entity.id
_entity.type
_entity.pdbx_description
1 polymer ?
#
loop_
_entity_poly.entity_id
_entity_poly.type
_entity_poly.pdbx_seq_one_letter_code
_entity_poly.pdbx_strand_id
1 'polypeptide(L)'
;EAGGFLIVDDFWGDREWSQFEWNMSRVFPERRIVDIPMDHELFSTFYEIEELLQVPNIGNARRGWTTSECGPCQPWVGGIFDDEGRLMVVINWNTDLGDAWEWAED
;
A
#
# COMPACT_ATOMS: atom_id res chain seq x y z
N GLU A 1 21.39 -9.08 -1.87
CA GLU A 1 20.59 -8.33 -2.88
C GLU A 1 21.28 -6.99 -3.17
N ALA A 2 20.89 -6.27 -4.23
CA ALA A 2 21.55 -5.01 -4.64
C ALA A 2 21.05 -3.75 -3.89
N GLY A 3 20.12 -3.89 -2.93
CA GLY A 3 19.64 -2.79 -2.09
C GLY A 3 18.44 -2.01 -2.63
N GLY A 4 17.78 -2.50 -3.68
CA GLY A 4 16.58 -1.86 -4.23
C GLY A 4 15.38 -1.87 -3.27
N PHE A 5 14.40 -1.00 -3.56
CA PHE A 5 13.15 -0.84 -2.82
C PHE A 5 12.00 -0.62 -3.81
N LEU A 6 10.86 -1.25 -3.57
CA LEU A 6 9.65 -1.15 -4.39
C LEU A 6 8.49 -0.63 -3.54
N ILE A 7 7.78 0.38 -4.06
CA ILE A 7 6.48 0.81 -3.53
C ILE A 7 5.42 0.37 -4.54
N VAL A 8 4.38 -0.28 -4.05
CA VAL A 8 3.22 -0.72 -4.83
C VAL A 8 2.00 0.00 -4.30
N ASP A 9 1.25 0.63 -5.19
CA ASP A 9 0.14 1.53 -4.88
C ASP A 9 -0.89 1.46 -6.02
N ASP A 10 -2.09 2.02 -5.80
CA ASP A 10 -3.21 2.05 -6.74
C ASP A 10 -3.64 0.65 -7.21
N PHE A 11 -4.12 -0.14 -6.27
CA PHE A 11 -4.84 -1.38 -6.58
C PHE A 11 -5.81 -1.79 -5.47
N TRP A 12 -6.90 -2.42 -5.88
CA TRP A 12 -8.13 -2.51 -5.10
C TRP A 12 -8.77 -3.90 -5.15
N GLY A 13 -9.16 -4.38 -3.97
CA GLY A 13 -9.95 -5.59 -3.80
C GLY A 13 -9.24 -6.90 -4.18
N ASP A 14 -9.96 -7.99 -3.97
CA ASP A 14 -9.40 -9.35 -3.99
C ASP A 14 -8.87 -9.76 -5.37
N ARG A 15 -9.48 -9.26 -6.45
CA ARG A 15 -9.07 -9.63 -7.81
C ARG A 15 -7.68 -9.12 -8.13
N GLU A 16 -7.42 -7.86 -7.83
CA GLU A 16 -6.15 -7.22 -8.12
C GLU A 16 -5.09 -7.70 -7.13
N TRP A 17 -5.48 -7.88 -5.86
CA TRP A 17 -4.65 -8.54 -4.85
C TRP A 17 -4.16 -9.92 -5.30
N SER A 18 -5.07 -10.79 -5.75
CA SER A 18 -4.73 -12.15 -6.18
C SER A 18 -3.72 -12.16 -7.32
N GLN A 19 -3.83 -11.21 -8.25
CA GLN A 19 -2.92 -11.08 -9.38
C GLN A 19 -1.55 -10.53 -8.96
N PHE A 20 -1.54 -9.56 -8.05
CA PHE A 20 -0.34 -9.02 -7.46
C PHE A 20 0.42 -10.10 -6.68
N GLU A 21 -0.25 -10.78 -5.74
CA GLU A 21 0.31 -11.84 -4.91
C GLU A 21 0.87 -12.98 -5.76
N TRP A 22 0.14 -13.41 -6.80
CA TRP A 22 0.62 -14.44 -7.72
C TRP A 22 1.93 -14.04 -8.39
N ASN A 23 2.05 -12.81 -8.90
CA ASN A 23 3.30 -12.36 -9.51
C ASN A 23 4.43 -12.19 -8.48
N MET A 24 4.12 -11.68 -7.29
CA MET A 24 5.12 -11.54 -6.23
C MET A 24 5.66 -12.89 -5.75
N SER A 25 4.83 -13.92 -5.68
CA SER A 25 5.29 -15.29 -5.37
C SER A 25 6.28 -15.85 -6.41
N ARG A 26 6.27 -15.33 -7.64
CA ARG A 26 7.24 -15.71 -8.68
C ARG A 26 8.55 -14.94 -8.57
N VAL A 27 8.48 -13.69 -8.11
CA VAL A 27 9.66 -12.84 -7.86
C VAL A 27 10.37 -13.28 -6.59
N PHE A 28 9.62 -13.57 -5.52
CA PHE A 28 10.12 -14.02 -4.22
C PHE A 28 9.43 -15.31 -3.76
N PRO A 29 9.79 -16.48 -4.31
CA PRO A 29 9.13 -17.76 -3.99
C PRO A 29 9.24 -18.19 -2.51
N GLU A 30 10.26 -17.69 -1.80
CA GLU A 30 10.57 -18.09 -0.42
C GLU A 30 10.22 -17.01 0.62
N ARG A 31 9.72 -15.85 0.19
CA ARG A 31 9.38 -14.74 1.09
C ARG A 31 7.87 -14.57 1.14
N ARG A 32 7.39 -14.09 2.29
CA ARG A 32 5.97 -13.84 2.53
C ARG A 32 5.69 -12.35 2.48
N ILE A 33 4.50 -12.04 1.99
CA ILE A 33 3.88 -10.75 2.26
C ILE A 33 3.32 -10.82 3.68
N VAL A 34 3.65 -9.84 4.51
CA VAL A 34 3.24 -9.75 5.92
C VAL A 34 2.70 -8.36 6.24
N ASP A 35 1.94 -8.24 7.32
CA ASP A 35 1.54 -6.94 7.86
C ASP A 35 2.78 -6.12 8.26
N ILE A 36 2.78 -4.83 7.93
CA ILE A 36 3.70 -3.88 8.57
C ILE A 36 2.95 -3.24 9.74
N PRO A 37 3.37 -3.48 11.00
CA PRO A 37 2.67 -2.93 12.15
C PRO A 37 2.88 -1.41 12.24
N MET A 38 1.91 -0.69 12.83
CA MET A 38 1.95 0.78 12.94
C MET A 38 3.13 1.32 13.77
N ASP A 39 3.79 0.48 14.58
CA ASP A 39 4.99 0.84 15.34
C ASP A 39 6.31 0.62 14.55
N HIS A 40 6.21 0.19 13.28
CA HIS A 40 7.36 0.07 12.38
C HIS A 40 7.91 1.44 11.97
N GLU A 41 9.24 1.56 11.85
CA GLU A 41 9.93 2.83 11.55
C GLU A 41 9.48 3.51 10.26
N LEU A 42 8.92 2.76 9.31
CA LEU A 42 8.28 3.27 8.09
C LEU A 42 7.29 4.41 8.38
N PHE A 43 6.54 4.31 9.47
CA PHE A 43 5.49 5.27 9.85
C PHE A 43 6.00 6.43 10.72
N SER A 44 7.30 6.46 11.04
CA SER A 44 7.89 7.50 11.90
C SER A 44 9.24 8.04 11.39
N THR A 45 9.66 7.68 10.17
CA THR A 45 10.99 8.03 9.64
C THR A 45 11.14 9.52 9.33
N PHE A 46 10.08 10.18 8.86
CA PHE A 46 10.11 11.60 8.50
C PHE A 46 8.92 12.37 9.06
N TYR A 47 7.72 11.81 8.90
CA TYR A 47 6.50 12.24 9.59
C TYR A 47 6.03 11.13 10.52
N GLU A 48 5.21 11.50 11.51
CA GLU A 48 4.49 10.58 12.38
C GLU A 48 3.14 10.26 11.73
N ILE A 49 2.95 9.00 11.33
CA ILE A 49 1.73 8.48 10.73
C ILE A 49 1.03 7.61 11.77
N GLU A 50 -0.09 8.10 12.31
CA GLU A 50 -0.81 7.44 13.41
C GLU A 50 -1.89 6.46 12.92
N GLU A 51 -2.36 6.62 11.69
CA GLU A 51 -3.42 5.80 11.10
C GLU A 51 -3.25 5.61 9.59
N LEU A 52 -3.81 4.52 9.08
CA LEU A 52 -3.90 4.26 7.64
C LEU A 52 -5.18 4.87 7.10
N LEU A 53 -5.04 5.92 6.30
CA LEU A 53 -6.16 6.56 5.61
C LEU A 53 -6.36 5.92 4.23
N GLN A 54 -7.62 5.78 3.82
CA GLN A 54 -7.98 5.40 2.46
C GLN A 54 -8.16 6.66 1.63
N VAL A 55 -7.40 6.76 0.54
CA VAL A 55 -7.34 7.94 -0.30
C VAL A 55 -8.34 7.77 -1.48
N PRO A 56 -9.34 8.66 -1.62
CA PRO A 56 -10.40 8.56 -2.63
C PRO A 56 -9.95 9.08 -4.00
N ASN A 57 -10.21 8.41 -5.12
CA ASN A 57 -10.02 9.10 -6.41
C ASN A 57 -10.75 10.44 -6.55
N ILE A 58 -10.28 11.31 -7.44
CA ILE A 58 -10.82 12.67 -7.61
C ILE A 58 -12.34 12.69 -7.82
N GLY A 59 -12.89 11.69 -8.52
CA GLY A 59 -14.33 11.57 -8.76
C GLY A 59 -15.10 11.30 -7.48
N ASN A 60 -14.58 10.41 -6.65
CA ASN A 60 -15.09 10.05 -5.33
C ASN A 60 -14.94 11.20 -4.33
N ALA A 61 -13.77 11.85 -4.29
CA ALA A 61 -13.47 13.01 -3.47
C ALA A 61 -14.43 14.17 -3.74
N ARG A 62 -14.63 14.53 -5.02
CA ARG A 62 -15.54 15.63 -5.42
C ARG A 62 -17.01 15.35 -5.13
N ARG A 63 -17.42 14.08 -5.16
CA ARG A 63 -18.79 13.69 -4.80
C ARG A 63 -18.99 13.65 -3.29
N GLY A 64 -17.96 13.25 -2.53
CA GLY A 64 -17.98 13.11 -1.08
C GLY A 64 -18.77 11.89 -0.58
N TRP A 65 -18.90 10.84 -1.41
CA TRP A 65 -19.80 9.71 -1.12
C TRP A 65 -19.08 8.47 -0.58
N THR A 66 -17.84 8.22 -1.01
CA THR A 66 -17.04 7.05 -0.64
C THR A 66 -15.57 7.35 -0.86
N THR A 67 -14.69 6.66 -0.14
CA THR A 67 -13.24 6.65 -0.40
C THR A 67 -12.77 5.42 -1.17
N SER A 68 -13.62 4.41 -1.28
CA SER A 68 -13.25 3.11 -1.80
C SER A 68 -13.72 2.89 -3.24
N GLU A 69 -12.91 2.16 -4.02
CA GLU A 69 -13.25 1.62 -5.33
C GLU A 69 -13.68 0.14 -5.31
N CYS A 70 -13.49 -0.55 -4.19
CA CYS A 70 -13.84 -1.97 -4.00
C CYS A 70 -15.00 -2.21 -3.02
N GLY A 71 -15.85 -1.20 -2.76
CA GLY A 71 -16.94 -1.32 -1.81
C GLY A 71 -16.46 -1.21 -0.36
N PRO A 72 -16.87 -2.07 0.59
CA PRO A 72 -16.50 -1.93 2.00
C PRO A 72 -15.08 -2.46 2.33
N CYS A 73 -14.10 -2.23 1.46
CA CYS A 73 -12.71 -2.60 1.67
C CYS A 73 -11.97 -1.54 2.49
N GLN A 74 -11.01 -1.98 3.30
CA GLN A 74 -10.22 -1.14 4.21
C GLN A 74 -8.79 -1.02 3.71
N PRO A 75 -8.13 0.13 3.89
CA PRO A 75 -6.73 0.31 3.51
C PRO A 75 -5.85 -0.62 4.35
N TRP A 76 -4.79 -1.13 3.74
CA TRP A 76 -3.86 -2.04 4.40
C TRP A 76 -2.46 -1.84 3.86
N VAL A 77 -1.46 -1.93 4.75
CA VAL A 77 -0.05 -1.77 4.39
C VAL A 77 0.72 -3.06 4.69
N GLY A 78 1.25 -3.66 3.64
CA GLY A 78 2.03 -4.89 3.67
C GLY A 78 3.49 -4.70 3.32
N GLY A 79 4.29 -5.71 3.68
CA GLY A 79 5.73 -5.71 3.46
C GLY A 79 6.28 -7.04 2.99
N ILE A 80 7.38 -7.00 2.25
CA ILE A 80 8.29 -8.13 2.05
C ILE A 80 9.66 -7.71 2.56
N PHE A 81 10.25 -8.52 3.44
CA PHE A 81 11.53 -8.26 4.08
C PHE A 81 12.61 -9.21 3.55
N ASP A 82 13.85 -8.77 3.55
CA ASP A 82 15.02 -9.64 3.30
C ASP A 82 15.44 -10.40 4.57
N ASP A 83 16.46 -11.24 4.43
CA ASP A 83 16.95 -12.11 5.51
C ASP A 83 17.59 -11.35 6.68
N GLU A 84 17.93 -10.07 6.47
CA GLU A 84 18.47 -9.16 7.49
C GLU A 84 17.37 -8.31 8.14
N GLY A 85 16.11 -8.49 7.75
CA GLY A 85 14.97 -7.74 8.25
C GLY A 85 14.81 -6.36 7.62
N ARG A 86 15.50 -6.07 6.51
CA ARG A 86 15.31 -4.83 5.76
C ARG A 86 14.08 -4.95 4.87
N LEU A 87 13.22 -3.94 4.92
CA LEU A 87 12.05 -3.83 4.08
C LEU A 87 12.46 -3.63 2.62
N MET A 88 11.96 -4.47 1.72
CA MET A 88 12.24 -4.41 0.28
C MET A 88 11.06 -3.92 -0.54
N VAL A 89 9.85 -4.30 -0.13
CA VAL A 89 8.62 -3.97 -0.85
C VAL A 89 7.62 -3.43 0.17
N VAL A 90 7.04 -2.26 -0.09
CA VAL A 90 5.86 -1.74 0.60
C VAL A 90 4.68 -1.86 -0.33
N ILE A 91 3.55 -2.32 0.21
CA ILE A 91 2.34 -2.62 -0.53
C ILE A 91 1.19 -1.85 0.10
N ASN A 92 0.71 -0.81 -0.56
CA ASN A 92 -0.47 -0.06 -0.16
C ASN A 92 -1.67 -0.65 -0.90
N TRP A 93 -2.52 -1.39 -0.20
CA TRP A 93 -3.67 -2.06 -0.78
C TRP A 93 -4.98 -1.38 -0.38
N ASN A 94 -5.94 -1.35 -1.30
CA ASN A 94 -7.23 -0.67 -1.15
C ASN A 94 -7.09 0.82 -0.85
N THR A 95 -6.10 1.45 -1.47
CA THR A 95 -5.88 2.89 -1.47
C THR A 95 -5.05 3.27 -2.69
N ASP A 96 -5.16 4.52 -3.12
CA ASP A 96 -4.27 5.15 -4.09
C ASP A 96 -3.65 6.37 -3.39
N LEU A 97 -2.44 6.24 -2.84
CA LEU A 97 -1.79 7.36 -2.17
C LEU A 97 -1.38 8.46 -3.17
N GLY A 98 -1.10 8.10 -4.42
CA GLY A 98 -0.72 9.03 -5.49
C GLY A 98 -1.81 10.05 -5.79
N ASP A 99 -3.06 9.63 -5.69
CA ASP A 99 -4.26 10.44 -5.83
C ASP A 99 -4.23 11.67 -4.87
N ALA A 100 -3.69 11.53 -3.65
CA ALA A 100 -3.53 12.65 -2.72
C ALA A 100 -2.67 13.81 -3.27
N TRP A 101 -1.73 13.52 -4.18
CA TRP A 101 -0.95 14.54 -4.87
C TRP A 101 -1.72 15.21 -5.99
N GLU A 102 -2.68 14.53 -6.63
CA GLU A 102 -3.45 15.10 -7.73
C GLU A 102 -4.33 16.27 -7.30
N TRP A 103 -4.74 16.30 -6.03
CA TRP A 103 -5.62 17.35 -5.48
C TRP A 103 -4.93 18.23 -4.45
N ALA A 104 -3.63 18.03 -4.18
CA ALA A 104 -2.89 18.87 -3.24
C ALA A 104 -2.85 20.36 -3.65
N GLU A 105 -3.13 20.66 -4.92
CA GLU A 105 -3.18 22.01 -5.48
C GLU A 105 -4.60 22.49 -5.89
N ASP A 106 -5.63 21.65 -5.72
CA ASP A 106 -7.05 22.01 -5.98
C ASP A 106 -7.69 22.71 -4.75
#